data_AF-A0A3G6M777-F1
#
_entry.id   AF-A0A3G6M777-F1
#
_cell.length_a   1.000
_cell.length_b   1.000
_cell.length_c   1.000
_cell.angle_alpha   90.00
_cell.angle_beta   90.00
_cell.angle_gamma   90.00
#
_symmetry.space_group_name_H-M   'P 1'
#
loop_
_entity.id
_entity.type
_entity.pdbx_description
1 polymer ?
#
loop_
_entity_poly.entity_id
_entity_poly.type
_entity_poly.pdbx_seq_one_letter_code
_entity_poly.pdbx_strand_id
1 'polypeptide(L)'
;MEDQNTSAHDRKLSEKRAEKQKKANEDSPLEKREMVMHGAKLKCPYAQAPGDLKVTSNEIKLQDQLWATDGDGNNMINLQFKGTCGHPKWPAKNMSPPPCMSVIKLSPWQNLGTSTVQAQKVLVKESFITCNPEFNAASPKPVPQVESIKSEIQNDETPKIIDAYFVKWISEKGAPVEKEEEVYNKKLGKKVSVKKKIETTKISTEKISERGLSYQVALIVETEGLSGKKIKVKIKSGKNKVLTDVDADVSLIDLKDVEKVTDASKYAGIKAKSEFEIEVDNFANDPTVENSAQFKNKAVIKLMLNQRADDLSFNLAKLIAASADKEASVYIEVTSDEPKIEYLGTEGSGSLKNTFLNGNYFKIKYFEQPWIVKAREEQELGVSEATHCKKIIDEYHAVNRQNKPTACANTDNSSWCASFVGWCLTNSRFSAQLDPGAYSYGHEKTRYRAGFKKNPTDKKGLAKEEFDEPIWGKLISGNQPLLGSICVLLNGHHVSMAVGKSNDGKTIYYLGGNQGNKVCVGTFGQRTSTIYPTEYTKKDADDELPIYYTKNEKLSN
;
A
#
# COMPACT_ATOMS: atom_id res chain seq x y z
N MET A 1 -19.44 54.54 -2.27
CA MET A 1 -18.61 53.82 -3.26
C MET A 1 -19.21 52.42 -3.43
N GLU A 2 -20.38 52.30 -4.05
CA GLU A 2 -21.14 51.04 -4.12
C GLU A 2 -21.37 50.50 -5.53
N ASP A 3 -20.82 51.11 -6.59
CA ASP A 3 -21.17 50.78 -7.98
C ASP A 3 -20.06 50.12 -8.82
N GLN A 4 -19.04 49.50 -8.23
CA GLN A 4 -17.97 48.83 -9.01
C GLN A 4 -17.97 47.28 -8.93
N ASN A 5 -18.60 46.66 -7.94
CA ASN A 5 -18.57 45.19 -7.77
C ASN A 5 -19.73 44.43 -8.45
N THR A 6 -20.84 45.09 -8.78
CA THR A 6 -21.99 44.49 -9.46
C THR A 6 -21.72 44.27 -10.96
N SER A 7 -21.01 45.20 -11.62
CA SER A 7 -20.74 45.09 -13.06
C SER A 7 -19.82 43.93 -13.44
N ALA A 8 -18.85 43.58 -12.58
CA ALA A 8 -17.93 42.47 -12.81
C ALA A 8 -18.60 41.10 -12.64
N HIS A 9 -19.53 40.98 -11.70
CA HIS A 9 -20.32 39.77 -11.47
C HIS A 9 -21.29 39.52 -12.64
N ASP A 10 -21.99 40.57 -13.08
CA ASP A 10 -22.94 40.46 -14.19
C ASP A 10 -22.25 40.18 -15.53
N ARG A 11 -21.02 40.72 -15.74
CA ARG A 11 -20.22 40.39 -16.91
C ARG A 11 -19.83 38.91 -16.93
N LYS A 12 -19.32 38.36 -15.81
CA LYS A 12 -19.00 36.92 -15.68
C LYS A 12 -20.23 36.02 -15.88
N LEU A 13 -21.41 36.45 -15.40
CA LEU A 13 -22.64 35.69 -15.57
C LEU A 13 -23.11 35.69 -17.03
N SER A 14 -22.95 36.82 -17.73
CA SER A 14 -23.25 36.92 -19.17
C SER A 14 -22.29 36.09 -20.02
N GLU A 15 -21.00 36.10 -19.70
CA GLU A 15 -19.97 35.26 -20.33
C GLU A 15 -20.28 33.77 -20.17
N LYS A 16 -20.64 33.31 -18.95
CA LYS A 16 -21.05 31.92 -18.70
C LYS A 16 -22.34 31.52 -19.42
N ARG A 17 -23.32 32.43 -19.53
CA ARG A 17 -24.56 32.20 -20.29
C ARG A 17 -24.27 32.07 -21.79
N ALA A 18 -23.42 32.95 -22.33
CA ALA A 18 -22.99 32.89 -23.72
C ALA A 18 -22.17 31.62 -24.04
N GLU A 19 -21.28 31.20 -23.13
CA GLU A 19 -20.50 29.96 -23.27
C GLU A 19 -21.40 28.71 -23.23
N LYS A 20 -22.41 28.69 -22.34
CA LYS A 20 -23.41 27.62 -22.29
C LYS A 20 -24.28 27.57 -23.55
N GLN A 21 -24.61 28.73 -24.12
CA GLN A 21 -25.36 28.83 -25.37
C GLN A 21 -24.51 28.40 -26.57
N LYS A 22 -23.19 28.68 -26.56
CA LYS A 22 -22.24 28.18 -27.56
C LYS A 22 -22.11 26.65 -27.52
N LYS A 23 -21.92 26.07 -26.33
CA LYS A 23 -21.85 24.61 -26.15
C LYS A 23 -23.15 23.90 -26.56
N ALA A 24 -24.31 24.47 -26.24
CA ALA A 24 -25.61 23.94 -26.68
C ALA A 24 -25.82 24.01 -28.21
N ASN A 25 -25.23 25.01 -28.89
CA ASN A 25 -25.25 25.11 -30.34
C ASN A 25 -24.22 24.20 -31.03
N GLU A 26 -23.14 23.83 -30.34
CA GLU A 26 -22.12 22.89 -30.82
C GLU A 26 -22.56 21.42 -30.68
N ASP A 27 -23.36 21.07 -29.66
CA ASP A 27 -23.91 19.72 -29.43
C ASP A 27 -25.20 19.42 -30.24
N SER A 28 -25.67 20.37 -31.04
CA SER A 28 -26.80 20.12 -31.94
C SER A 28 -26.34 19.24 -33.12
N PRO A 29 -27.05 18.14 -33.46
CA PRO A 29 -26.70 17.31 -34.61
C PRO A 29 -26.52 18.19 -35.86
N LEU A 30 -25.34 18.10 -36.49
CA LEU A 30 -25.05 18.77 -37.78
C LEU A 30 -26.08 18.39 -38.85
N GLU A 31 -26.61 17.17 -38.76
CA GLU A 31 -27.67 16.63 -39.61
C GLU A 31 -29.03 16.70 -38.88
N LYS A 32 -29.92 17.60 -39.34
CA LYS A 32 -31.27 17.78 -38.78
C LYS A 32 -32.34 16.91 -39.46
N ARG A 33 -31.98 16.20 -40.53
CA ARG A 33 -32.88 15.32 -41.28
C ARG A 33 -33.14 14.01 -40.52
N GLU A 34 -34.34 13.46 -40.66
CA GLU A 34 -34.71 12.20 -40.00
C GLU A 34 -33.93 11.04 -40.61
N MET A 35 -33.31 10.20 -39.79
CA MET A 35 -32.54 9.04 -40.25
C MET A 35 -33.45 7.84 -40.53
N VAL A 36 -33.07 6.99 -41.50
CA VAL A 36 -33.79 5.76 -41.82
C VAL A 36 -33.29 4.62 -40.95
N MET A 37 -34.22 3.91 -40.30
CA MET A 37 -33.92 2.79 -39.41
C MET A 37 -34.32 1.45 -40.01
N HIS A 38 -33.83 0.38 -39.41
CA HIS A 38 -34.26 -0.98 -39.69
C HIS A 38 -35.79 -1.13 -39.61
N GLY A 39 -36.38 -1.83 -40.59
CA GLY A 39 -37.82 -2.00 -40.71
C GLY A 39 -38.54 -0.87 -41.45
N ALA A 40 -37.83 0.13 -41.98
CA ALA A 40 -38.42 1.16 -42.83
C ALA A 40 -39.12 0.55 -44.06
N LYS A 41 -40.23 1.17 -44.49
CA LYS A 41 -41.03 0.69 -45.62
C LYS A 41 -40.80 1.54 -46.86
N LEU A 42 -40.49 0.91 -47.98
CA LEU A 42 -40.32 1.58 -49.27
C LEU A 42 -41.42 1.19 -50.24
N LYS A 43 -41.82 2.14 -51.09
CA LYS A 43 -42.80 1.92 -52.15
C LYS A 43 -42.10 1.83 -53.50
N CYS A 44 -42.26 0.72 -54.21
CA CYS A 44 -41.92 0.62 -55.63
C CYS A 44 -43.21 0.71 -56.46
N PRO A 45 -43.28 1.56 -57.51
CA PRO A 45 -44.48 1.70 -58.35
C PRO A 45 -44.93 0.40 -59.03
N TYR A 46 -44.02 -0.55 -59.24
CA TYR A 46 -44.29 -1.81 -59.93
C TYR A 46 -44.58 -2.99 -59.00
N ALA A 47 -44.37 -2.84 -57.69
CA ALA A 47 -44.61 -3.87 -56.70
C ALA A 47 -46.03 -3.76 -56.13
N GLN A 48 -46.67 -4.90 -55.88
CA GLN A 48 -48.01 -4.95 -55.27
C GLN A 48 -48.02 -4.54 -53.79
N ALA A 49 -46.90 -4.72 -53.08
CA ALA A 49 -46.76 -4.38 -51.68
C ALA A 49 -45.48 -3.55 -51.42
N PRO A 50 -45.46 -2.72 -50.36
CA PRO A 50 -44.23 -2.09 -49.89
C PRO A 50 -43.13 -3.11 -49.58
N GLY A 51 -41.88 -2.74 -49.80
CA GLY A 51 -40.72 -3.52 -49.40
C GLY A 51 -40.30 -3.16 -47.98
N ASP A 52 -39.94 -4.17 -47.19
CA ASP A 52 -39.40 -4.00 -45.84
C ASP A 52 -37.86 -3.87 -45.92
N LEU A 53 -37.30 -2.80 -45.34
CA LEU A 53 -35.85 -2.56 -45.29
C LEU A 53 -35.21 -3.30 -44.13
N LYS A 54 -34.38 -4.29 -44.44
CA LYS A 54 -33.52 -5.02 -43.52
C LYS A 54 -32.10 -4.46 -43.59
N VAL A 55 -31.69 -3.78 -42.53
CA VAL A 55 -30.31 -3.29 -42.38
C VAL A 55 -29.39 -4.49 -42.16
N THR A 56 -28.42 -4.67 -43.08
CA THR A 56 -27.35 -5.68 -42.97
C THR A 56 -25.98 -5.07 -43.25
N SER A 57 -25.92 -3.76 -43.52
CA SER A 57 -24.72 -3.03 -43.90
C SER A 57 -23.76 -2.77 -42.74
N ASN A 58 -24.28 -2.79 -41.50
CA ASN A 58 -23.56 -2.50 -40.26
C ASN A 58 -24.18 -3.24 -39.06
N GLU A 59 -23.43 -3.27 -37.97
CA GLU A 59 -23.84 -3.90 -36.69
C GLU A 59 -24.00 -2.88 -35.54
N ILE A 60 -23.82 -1.58 -35.81
CA ILE A 60 -23.82 -0.53 -34.78
C ILE A 60 -25.26 -0.11 -34.47
N LYS A 61 -25.68 -0.34 -33.23
CA LYS A 61 -26.99 0.10 -32.73
C LYS A 61 -26.85 1.47 -32.05
N LEU A 62 -27.72 2.41 -32.40
CA LEU A 62 -27.87 3.67 -31.69
C LEU A 62 -29.31 3.76 -31.17
N GLN A 63 -29.47 3.86 -29.84
CA GLN A 63 -30.77 3.72 -29.17
C GLN A 63 -31.49 2.40 -29.54
N ASP A 64 -30.75 1.28 -29.50
CA ASP A 64 -31.22 -0.08 -29.79
C ASP A 64 -31.75 -0.34 -31.22
N GLN A 65 -31.62 0.63 -32.13
CA GLN A 65 -32.02 0.52 -33.53
C GLN A 65 -30.80 0.53 -34.46
N LEU A 66 -30.83 -0.28 -35.51
CA LEU A 66 -29.83 -0.23 -36.59
C LEU A 66 -30.22 0.85 -37.60
N TRP A 67 -29.26 1.69 -37.96
CA TRP A 67 -29.45 2.73 -38.99
C TRP A 67 -29.10 2.19 -40.36
N ALA A 68 -29.91 2.52 -41.36
CA ALA A 68 -29.66 2.11 -42.73
C ALA A 68 -28.56 2.98 -43.37
N THR A 69 -27.76 2.37 -44.25
CA THR A 69 -26.69 3.06 -44.99
C THR A 69 -26.84 2.85 -46.49
N ASP A 70 -25.97 3.49 -47.27
CA ASP A 70 -25.85 3.25 -48.71
C ASP A 70 -25.48 1.80 -49.09
N GLY A 71 -25.05 0.98 -48.12
CA GLY A 71 -24.87 -0.46 -48.26
C GLY A 71 -26.17 -1.27 -48.36
N ASP A 72 -27.30 -0.75 -47.84
CA ASP A 72 -28.58 -1.47 -47.74
C ASP A 72 -29.44 -1.35 -49.01
N GLY A 73 -28.85 -1.60 -50.18
CA GLY A 73 -29.47 -1.40 -51.50
C GLY A 73 -29.77 -2.68 -52.29
N ASN A 74 -29.77 -3.86 -51.66
CA ASN A 74 -29.96 -5.14 -52.37
C ASN A 74 -31.38 -5.70 -52.20
N ASN A 75 -32.12 -5.85 -53.30
CA ASN A 75 -33.51 -6.35 -53.29
C ASN A 75 -33.68 -7.79 -52.76
N MET A 76 -32.63 -8.63 -52.82
CA MET A 76 -32.73 -10.01 -52.30
C MET A 76 -32.48 -10.11 -50.79
N ILE A 77 -31.82 -9.11 -50.20
CA ILE A 77 -31.29 -9.19 -48.83
C ILE A 77 -31.81 -8.04 -47.98
N ASN A 78 -31.63 -6.81 -48.45
CA ASN A 78 -31.93 -5.59 -47.72
C ASN A 78 -33.34 -5.08 -47.99
N LEU A 79 -33.89 -5.25 -49.19
CA LEU A 79 -35.15 -4.62 -49.55
C LEU A 79 -36.08 -5.59 -50.28
N GLN A 80 -36.79 -6.41 -49.52
CA GLN A 80 -37.59 -7.50 -50.09
C GLN A 80 -38.99 -7.01 -50.46
N PHE A 81 -39.21 -6.68 -51.74
CA PHE A 81 -40.56 -6.43 -52.26
C PHE A 81 -41.30 -7.75 -52.47
N LYS A 82 -42.39 -7.95 -51.72
CA LYS A 82 -43.23 -9.16 -51.80
C LYS A 82 -44.25 -9.05 -52.95
N GLY A 83 -44.70 -10.19 -53.47
CA GLY A 83 -45.70 -10.26 -54.55
C GLY A 83 -45.12 -10.22 -55.97
N THR A 84 -45.98 -10.06 -56.98
CA THR A 84 -45.58 -10.00 -58.39
C THR A 84 -45.25 -8.57 -58.86
N CYS A 85 -44.34 -8.43 -59.82
CA CYS A 85 -43.91 -7.15 -60.37
C CYS A 85 -44.69 -6.84 -61.66
N GLY A 86 -45.60 -5.87 -61.60
CA GLY A 86 -46.56 -5.56 -62.67
C GLY A 86 -46.04 -4.66 -63.79
N HIS A 87 -44.74 -4.67 -64.11
CA HIS A 87 -44.21 -3.76 -65.13
C HIS A 87 -44.81 -4.06 -66.54
N PRO A 88 -45.22 -3.05 -67.33
CA PRO A 88 -45.82 -3.24 -68.66
C PRO A 88 -44.98 -4.04 -69.67
N LYS A 89 -43.67 -4.18 -69.41
CA LYS A 89 -42.75 -4.96 -70.25
C LYS A 89 -43.01 -6.47 -70.22
N TRP A 90 -43.61 -7.02 -69.14
CA TRP A 90 -43.81 -8.47 -69.03
C TRP A 90 -44.92 -8.97 -69.98
N PRO A 91 -46.12 -8.33 -70.00
CA PRO A 91 -47.11 -8.63 -71.02
C PRO A 91 -46.57 -8.42 -72.44
N ALA A 92 -45.78 -7.37 -72.67
CA ALA A 92 -45.17 -7.09 -73.97
C ALA A 92 -44.17 -8.16 -74.46
N LYS A 93 -43.73 -9.06 -73.58
CA LYS A 93 -42.85 -10.19 -73.89
C LYS A 93 -43.57 -11.55 -73.80
N ASN A 94 -44.91 -11.57 -73.76
CA ASN A 94 -45.72 -12.79 -73.51
C ASN A 94 -45.32 -13.54 -72.23
N MET A 95 -44.94 -12.81 -71.18
CA MET A 95 -44.56 -13.38 -69.88
C MET A 95 -45.60 -13.03 -68.81
N SER A 96 -45.94 -13.99 -67.94
CA SER A 96 -46.68 -13.68 -66.71
C SER A 96 -45.84 -12.79 -65.78
N PRO A 97 -46.46 -11.88 -65.00
CA PRO A 97 -45.73 -11.03 -64.06
C PRO A 97 -44.88 -11.85 -63.09
N PRO A 98 -43.54 -11.74 -63.14
CA PRO A 98 -42.66 -12.53 -62.28
C PRO A 98 -42.65 -11.99 -60.84
N PRO A 99 -42.17 -12.76 -59.85
CA PRO A 99 -42.00 -12.28 -58.47
C PRO A 99 -41.08 -11.05 -58.40
N CYS A 100 -41.45 -10.02 -57.62
CA CYS A 100 -40.64 -8.80 -57.46
C CYS A 100 -39.19 -9.06 -57.04
N MET A 101 -38.96 -10.06 -56.19
CA MET A 101 -37.63 -10.43 -55.72
C MET A 101 -36.69 -10.91 -56.85
N SER A 102 -37.21 -11.48 -57.94
CA SER A 102 -36.38 -11.98 -59.05
C SER A 102 -36.11 -10.93 -60.13
N VAL A 103 -36.83 -9.80 -60.12
CA VAL A 103 -36.80 -8.84 -61.24
C VAL A 103 -36.71 -7.36 -60.86
N ILE A 104 -36.60 -6.99 -59.58
CA ILE A 104 -36.31 -5.62 -59.19
C ILE A 104 -34.80 -5.48 -58.97
N LYS A 105 -34.15 -4.72 -59.85
CA LYS A 105 -32.78 -4.27 -59.74
C LYS A 105 -32.78 -2.84 -59.21
N LEU A 106 -32.13 -2.63 -58.08
CA LEU A 106 -32.09 -1.33 -57.41
C LEU A 106 -30.88 -0.52 -57.89
N SER A 107 -31.05 0.79 -58.10
CA SER A 107 -29.92 1.71 -58.30
C SER A 107 -29.13 1.90 -56.99
N PRO A 108 -27.95 2.54 -57.01
CA PRO A 108 -27.38 3.08 -55.78
C PRO A 108 -28.34 4.09 -55.13
N TRP A 109 -28.29 4.18 -53.80
CA TRP A 109 -29.01 5.18 -53.03
C TRP A 109 -28.56 6.60 -53.41
N GLN A 110 -29.51 7.52 -53.45
CA GLN A 110 -29.28 8.94 -53.70
C GLN A 110 -29.78 9.77 -52.52
N ASN A 111 -29.28 11.02 -52.44
CA ASN A 111 -29.63 11.96 -51.37
C ASN A 111 -29.31 11.42 -49.96
N LEU A 112 -28.06 11.02 -49.76
CA LEU A 112 -27.55 10.45 -48.51
C LEU A 112 -27.37 11.53 -47.43
N GLY A 113 -27.36 11.11 -46.17
CA GLY A 113 -27.00 11.95 -45.04
C GLY A 113 -25.51 12.34 -45.04
N THR A 114 -25.15 13.28 -44.18
CA THR A 114 -23.75 13.68 -43.97
C THR A 114 -23.03 12.77 -42.98
N SER A 115 -23.75 12.07 -42.10
CA SER A 115 -23.17 11.19 -41.08
C SER A 115 -22.70 9.86 -41.69
N THR A 116 -21.65 9.27 -41.10
CA THR A 116 -21.09 7.99 -41.52
C THR A 116 -21.11 6.96 -40.40
N VAL A 117 -21.38 5.71 -40.73
CA VAL A 117 -21.35 4.53 -39.85
C VAL A 117 -20.50 3.47 -40.54
N GLN A 118 -19.44 2.98 -39.91
CA GLN A 118 -18.48 2.02 -40.50
C GLN A 118 -18.03 2.40 -41.93
N ALA A 119 -17.65 3.67 -42.11
CA ALA A 119 -17.23 4.28 -43.38
C ALA A 119 -18.32 4.37 -44.49
N GLN A 120 -19.58 4.05 -44.19
CA GLN A 120 -20.71 4.16 -45.09
C GLN A 120 -21.59 5.36 -44.72
N LYS A 121 -22.21 6.02 -45.69
CA LYS A 121 -23.10 7.16 -45.41
C LYS A 121 -24.48 6.68 -44.98
N VAL A 122 -25.04 7.29 -43.93
CA VAL A 122 -26.38 6.97 -43.44
C VAL A 122 -27.46 7.43 -44.41
N LEU A 123 -28.57 6.69 -44.45
CA LEU A 123 -29.77 7.10 -45.17
C LEU A 123 -30.58 8.09 -44.32
N VAL A 124 -31.05 9.15 -44.95
CA VAL A 124 -32.04 10.07 -44.40
C VAL A 124 -33.40 9.81 -45.03
N LYS A 125 -34.48 10.31 -44.45
CA LYS A 125 -35.85 10.06 -44.92
C LYS A 125 -36.09 10.48 -46.37
N GLU A 126 -35.36 11.49 -46.84
CA GLU A 126 -35.39 11.97 -48.22
C GLU A 126 -34.48 11.16 -49.16
N SER A 127 -33.72 10.19 -48.65
CA SER A 127 -32.94 9.27 -49.47
C SER A 127 -33.88 8.38 -50.30
N PHE A 128 -33.53 8.19 -51.57
CA PHE A 128 -34.34 7.37 -52.48
C PHE A 128 -33.47 6.43 -53.31
N ILE A 129 -34.11 5.37 -53.79
CA ILE A 129 -33.50 4.31 -54.61
C ILE A 129 -34.48 3.94 -55.72
N THR A 130 -33.99 3.82 -56.94
CA THR A 130 -34.85 3.55 -58.10
C THR A 130 -35.05 2.04 -58.27
N CYS A 131 -36.31 1.61 -58.39
CA CYS A 131 -36.63 0.22 -58.71
C CYS A 131 -36.73 0.00 -60.23
N ASN A 132 -35.67 -0.56 -60.82
CA ASN A 132 -35.64 -0.91 -62.23
C ASN A 132 -36.13 -2.35 -62.40
N PRO A 133 -37.18 -2.61 -63.18
CA PRO A 133 -37.65 -3.94 -63.43
C PRO A 133 -36.72 -4.58 -64.45
N GLU A 134 -35.69 -5.29 -64.02
CA GLU A 134 -34.69 -6.05 -64.79
C GLU A 134 -34.35 -7.34 -64.02
N PHE A 135 -34.03 -8.44 -64.70
CA PHE A 135 -33.63 -9.66 -64.01
C PHE A 135 -32.45 -9.38 -63.08
N ASN A 136 -32.63 -9.74 -61.81
CA ASN A 136 -31.67 -9.42 -60.78
C ASN A 136 -30.55 -10.48 -60.73
N ALA A 137 -29.31 -10.04 -60.75
CA ALA A 137 -28.11 -10.86 -60.56
C ALA A 137 -27.28 -10.28 -59.41
N ALA A 138 -27.92 -10.01 -58.27
CA ALA A 138 -27.25 -9.41 -57.12
C ALA A 138 -26.52 -10.47 -56.28
N SER A 139 -25.30 -10.16 -55.86
CA SER A 139 -24.59 -10.88 -54.81
C SER A 139 -24.58 -10.05 -53.51
N PRO A 140 -24.47 -10.67 -52.32
CA PRO A 140 -24.28 -9.93 -51.07
C PRO A 140 -23.02 -9.08 -51.17
N LYS A 141 -23.10 -7.80 -50.79
CA LYS A 141 -21.89 -7.03 -50.49
C LYS A 141 -21.46 -7.42 -49.07
N PRO A 142 -20.21 -7.88 -48.85
CA PRO A 142 -19.72 -8.15 -47.50
C PRO A 142 -19.73 -6.85 -46.67
N VAL A 143 -20.05 -6.97 -45.38
CA VAL A 143 -19.92 -5.87 -44.42
C VAL A 143 -18.47 -5.37 -44.45
N PRO A 144 -18.20 -4.08 -44.65
CA PRO A 144 -16.84 -3.57 -44.63
C PRO A 144 -16.18 -3.87 -43.28
N GLN A 145 -15.10 -4.65 -43.31
CA GLN A 145 -14.21 -4.77 -42.16
C GLN A 145 -13.40 -3.48 -42.05
N VAL A 146 -13.91 -2.53 -41.28
CA VAL A 146 -13.07 -1.43 -40.81
C VAL A 146 -12.13 -2.02 -39.76
N GLU A 147 -10.82 -1.78 -39.85
CA GLU A 147 -9.89 -2.07 -38.76
C GLU A 147 -10.54 -1.58 -37.47
N SER A 148 -10.77 -2.48 -36.51
CA SER A 148 -11.35 -2.09 -35.24
C SER A 148 -10.46 -0.99 -34.72
N ILE A 149 -10.98 0.23 -34.62
CA ILE A 149 -10.28 1.21 -33.84
C ILE A 149 -10.36 0.65 -32.42
N LYS A 150 -9.28 0.01 -31.96
CA LYS A 150 -8.98 -0.10 -30.53
C LYS A 150 -8.64 1.31 -30.01
N SER A 151 -9.51 2.27 -30.28
CA SER A 151 -9.57 3.54 -29.58
C SER A 151 -10.85 3.47 -28.76
N GLU A 152 -10.67 3.21 -27.48
CA GLU A 152 -11.58 3.74 -26.48
C GLU A 152 -13.04 3.33 -26.72
N ILE A 153 -13.33 2.03 -26.54
CA ILE A 153 -14.49 1.76 -25.68
C ILE A 153 -14.17 2.56 -24.42
N GLN A 154 -14.92 3.63 -24.21
CA GLN A 154 -15.06 4.22 -22.90
C GLN A 154 -15.41 3.05 -21.98
N ASN A 155 -14.38 2.51 -21.32
CA ASN A 155 -14.58 1.90 -20.03
C ASN A 155 -15.24 3.01 -19.24
N ASP A 156 -16.55 2.92 -19.11
CA ASP A 156 -17.31 3.58 -18.06
C ASP A 156 -16.99 2.97 -16.68
N GLU A 157 -15.80 2.38 -16.54
CA GLU A 157 -15.15 2.14 -15.26
C GLU A 157 -14.27 3.35 -15.04
N THR A 158 -14.89 4.43 -14.55
CA THR A 158 -14.15 5.51 -13.89
C THR A 158 -13.14 4.85 -12.94
N PRO A 159 -11.82 5.06 -13.10
CA PRO A 159 -10.82 4.46 -12.23
C PRO A 159 -11.17 4.70 -10.76
N LYS A 160 -10.96 3.69 -9.91
CA LYS A 160 -11.38 3.75 -8.51
C LYS A 160 -10.20 3.56 -7.57
N ILE A 161 -10.23 4.30 -6.47
CA ILE A 161 -9.48 3.97 -5.26
C ILE A 161 -10.49 3.38 -4.27
N ILE A 162 -10.32 2.10 -3.98
CA ILE A 162 -11.31 1.26 -3.30
C ILE A 162 -11.11 1.33 -1.79
N ASP A 163 -9.90 1.06 -1.31
CA ASP A 163 -9.56 1.05 0.11
C ASP A 163 -8.09 1.45 0.29
N ALA A 164 -7.74 1.94 1.48
CA ALA A 164 -6.36 2.14 1.90
C ALA A 164 -6.19 1.80 3.38
N TYR A 165 -5.23 0.93 3.68
CA TYR A 165 -5.06 0.41 5.02
C TYR A 165 -3.63 -0.05 5.31
N PHE A 166 -3.32 -0.18 6.60
CA PHE A 166 -2.05 -0.71 7.07
C PHE A 166 -2.11 -2.21 7.26
N VAL A 167 -1.00 -2.88 6.95
CA VAL A 167 -0.78 -4.31 7.16
C VAL A 167 0.52 -4.56 7.90
N LYS A 168 0.54 -5.65 8.67
CA LYS A 168 1.79 -6.30 9.06
C LYS A 168 2.33 -7.03 7.83
N TRP A 169 3.60 -6.79 7.52
CA TRP A 169 4.28 -7.34 6.36
C TRP A 169 5.21 -8.47 6.79
N ILE A 170 5.01 -9.68 6.27
CA ILE A 170 5.78 -10.86 6.62
C ILE A 170 6.44 -11.39 5.35
N SER A 171 7.77 -11.48 5.38
CA SER A 171 8.60 -11.96 4.27
C SER A 171 9.22 -13.31 4.63
N GLU A 172 9.02 -14.31 3.78
CA GLU A 172 9.59 -15.65 3.91
C GLU A 172 10.43 -15.99 2.68
N LYS A 173 11.41 -16.89 2.83
CA LYS A 173 12.21 -17.35 1.69
C LYS A 173 11.31 -18.11 0.71
N GLY A 174 11.23 -17.61 -0.52
CA GLY A 174 10.46 -18.22 -1.60
C GLY A 174 11.25 -19.27 -2.38
N ALA A 175 10.55 -19.93 -3.31
CA ALA A 175 11.16 -20.86 -4.25
C ALA A 175 12.03 -20.09 -5.27
N PRO A 176 13.35 -20.39 -5.34
CA PRO A 176 14.22 -19.68 -6.26
C PRO A 176 13.82 -19.96 -7.72
N VAL A 177 13.87 -18.92 -8.55
CA VAL A 177 13.47 -18.99 -9.96
C VAL A 177 14.69 -18.83 -10.85
N GLU A 178 14.78 -19.62 -11.93
CA GLU A 178 15.80 -19.42 -12.95
C GLU A 178 15.35 -18.32 -13.92
N LYS A 179 16.14 -17.25 -14.02
CA LYS A 179 15.94 -16.20 -15.01
C LYS A 179 17.05 -16.23 -16.04
N GLU A 180 16.67 -16.18 -17.30
CA GLU A 180 17.61 -16.00 -18.40
C GLU A 180 18.08 -14.55 -18.46
N GLU A 181 19.39 -14.34 -18.45
CA GLU A 181 20.03 -13.04 -18.58
C GLU A 181 21.09 -13.09 -19.68
N GLU A 182 21.12 -12.07 -20.55
CA GLU A 182 22.17 -11.95 -21.56
C GLU A 182 23.45 -11.40 -20.95
N VAL A 183 24.48 -12.24 -20.88
CA VAL A 183 25.79 -11.84 -20.37
C VAL A 183 26.77 -11.74 -21.53
N TYR A 184 27.56 -10.67 -21.59
CA TYR A 184 28.58 -10.52 -22.63
C TYR A 184 29.78 -11.42 -22.34
N ASN A 185 30.00 -12.43 -23.20
CA ASN A 185 31.10 -13.35 -23.05
C ASN A 185 32.34 -12.84 -23.78
N LYS A 186 33.33 -12.34 -23.02
CA LYS A 186 34.59 -11.80 -23.55
C LYS A 186 35.40 -12.79 -24.38
N LYS A 187 35.27 -14.11 -24.14
CA LYS A 187 35.97 -15.16 -24.91
C LYS A 187 35.31 -15.46 -26.24
N LEU A 188 33.98 -15.30 -26.33
CA LEU A 188 33.19 -15.59 -27.53
C LEU A 188 32.84 -14.34 -28.34
N GLY A 189 33.17 -13.14 -27.84
CA GLY A 189 32.86 -11.88 -28.51
C GLY A 189 31.37 -11.60 -28.73
N LYS A 190 30.48 -12.29 -28.00
CA LYS A 190 29.02 -12.21 -28.17
C LYS A 190 28.28 -12.28 -26.84
N LYS A 191 27.04 -11.77 -26.84
CA LYS A 191 26.09 -12.00 -25.76
C LYS A 191 25.66 -13.47 -25.76
N VAL A 192 25.60 -14.08 -24.58
CA VAL A 192 25.10 -15.43 -24.37
C VAL A 192 24.03 -15.41 -23.29
N SER A 193 22.95 -16.16 -23.49
CA SER A 193 21.93 -16.32 -22.45
C SER A 193 22.46 -17.26 -21.37
N VAL A 194 22.46 -16.78 -20.12
CA VAL A 194 22.85 -17.55 -18.94
C VAL A 194 21.65 -17.63 -18.01
N LYS A 195 21.36 -18.83 -17.51
CA LYS A 195 20.33 -19.03 -16.48
C LYS A 195 20.92 -18.68 -15.12
N LYS A 196 20.44 -17.60 -14.52
CA LYS A 196 20.80 -17.15 -13.18
C LYS A 196 19.70 -17.52 -12.21
N LYS A 197 20.08 -18.18 -11.11
CA LYS A 197 19.16 -18.47 -10.02
C LYS A 197 18.91 -17.19 -9.22
N ILE A 198 17.66 -16.75 -9.18
CA ILE A 198 17.20 -15.58 -8.42
C ILE A 198 16.49 -16.10 -7.18
N GLU A 199 16.92 -15.63 -6.00
CA GLU A 199 16.17 -15.87 -4.78
C GLU A 199 14.89 -15.03 -4.79
N THR A 200 13.77 -15.66 -4.46
CA THR A 200 12.48 -14.98 -4.36
C THR A 200 12.05 -14.90 -2.91
N THR A 201 11.09 -14.02 -2.64
CA THR A 201 10.45 -13.84 -1.35
C THR A 201 8.96 -14.14 -1.50
N LYS A 202 8.43 -14.94 -0.59
CA LYS A 202 6.98 -15.13 -0.44
C LYS A 202 6.49 -14.15 0.61
N ILE A 203 5.43 -13.41 0.30
CA ILE A 203 4.91 -12.36 1.17
C ILE A 203 3.52 -12.72 1.70
N SER A 204 3.33 -12.62 3.01
CA SER A 204 2.01 -12.64 3.64
C SER A 204 1.72 -11.29 4.30
N THR A 205 0.44 -10.91 4.30
CA THR A 205 -0.02 -9.64 4.88
C THR A 205 -1.18 -9.87 5.82
N GLU A 206 -1.20 -9.14 6.92
CA GLU A 206 -2.26 -9.17 7.92
C GLU A 206 -2.76 -7.74 8.15
N LYS A 207 -4.04 -7.46 7.89
CA LYS A 207 -4.62 -6.12 8.10
C LYS A 207 -4.64 -5.80 9.59
N ILE A 208 -4.09 -4.64 9.96
CA ILE A 208 -3.93 -4.21 11.35
C ILE A 208 -4.52 -2.82 11.55
N SER A 209 -5.14 -2.59 12.70
CA SER A 209 -5.65 -1.29 13.13
C SER A 209 -4.69 -0.53 14.04
N GLU A 210 -3.65 -1.21 14.54
CA GLU A 210 -2.68 -0.62 15.45
C GLU A 210 -1.30 -1.26 15.36
N ARG A 211 -0.26 -0.50 15.69
CA ARG A 211 1.12 -1.00 15.75
C ARG A 211 1.99 -0.10 16.64
N GLY A 212 3.09 -0.67 17.14
CA GLY A 212 4.07 0.09 17.92
C GLY A 212 4.87 1.05 17.04
N LEU A 213 5.21 2.22 17.58
CA LEU A 213 5.96 3.26 16.90
C LEU A 213 7.28 2.78 16.26
N SER A 214 8.03 1.91 16.95
CA SER A 214 9.32 1.43 16.45
C SER A 214 9.23 0.32 15.41
N TYR A 215 8.01 -0.12 15.03
CA TYR A 215 7.82 -1.23 14.11
C TYR A 215 7.60 -0.75 12.67
N GLN A 216 7.85 -1.68 11.76
CA GLN A 216 7.56 -1.52 10.34
C GLN A 216 6.14 -1.95 10.03
N VAL A 217 5.55 -1.29 9.03
CA VAL A 217 4.23 -1.60 8.46
C VAL A 217 4.32 -1.49 6.93
N ALA A 218 3.35 -2.06 6.22
CA ALA A 218 3.10 -1.67 4.85
C ALA A 218 1.74 -0.99 4.75
N LEU A 219 1.63 0.02 3.89
CA LEU A 219 0.38 0.64 3.49
C LEU A 219 0.02 0.10 2.11
N ILE A 220 -1.20 -0.44 2.00
CA ILE A 220 -1.77 -0.96 0.76
C ILE A 220 -2.90 -0.03 0.34
N VAL A 221 -2.88 0.40 -0.92
CA VAL A 221 -4.01 1.06 -1.58
C VAL A 221 -4.56 0.12 -2.63
N GLU A 222 -5.82 -0.25 -2.50
CA GLU A 222 -6.54 -1.08 -3.47
C GLU A 222 -7.21 -0.20 -4.52
N THR A 223 -7.07 -0.59 -5.78
CA THR A 223 -7.49 0.23 -6.92
C THR A 223 -8.18 -0.61 -7.99
N GLU A 224 -8.84 0.07 -8.92
CA GLU A 224 -9.40 -0.50 -10.14
C GLU A 224 -9.12 0.48 -11.29
N GLY A 225 -8.70 -0.02 -12.46
CA GLY A 225 -8.42 0.82 -13.62
C GLY A 225 -7.15 1.70 -13.52
N LEU A 226 -6.33 1.56 -12.47
CA LEU A 226 -5.13 2.38 -12.25
C LEU A 226 -3.80 1.62 -12.45
N SER A 227 -3.82 0.40 -12.98
CA SER A 227 -2.63 -0.42 -13.29
C SER A 227 -1.56 0.40 -14.04
N GLY A 228 -0.33 0.44 -13.51
CA GLY A 228 0.80 1.19 -14.09
C GLY A 228 0.72 2.72 -13.97
N LYS A 229 -0.32 3.25 -13.31
CA LYS A 229 -0.44 4.67 -12.96
C LYS A 229 0.18 4.94 -11.61
N LYS A 230 0.38 6.22 -11.31
CA LYS A 230 0.92 6.69 -10.02
C LYS A 230 -0.18 7.30 -9.16
N ILE A 231 -0.10 7.03 -7.87
CA ILE A 231 -0.91 7.66 -6.83
C ILE A 231 0.01 8.32 -5.81
N LYS A 232 -0.51 9.35 -5.14
CA LYS A 232 0.17 10.05 -4.05
C LYS A 232 -0.55 9.76 -2.75
N VAL A 233 0.21 9.36 -1.74
CA VAL A 233 -0.31 9.01 -0.41
C VAL A 233 0.28 9.96 0.63
N LYS A 234 -0.58 10.48 1.50
CA LYS A 234 -0.18 11.18 2.72
C LYS A 234 -0.78 10.49 3.94
N ILE A 235 -0.05 10.53 5.04
CA ILE A 235 -0.54 10.12 6.34
C ILE A 235 -0.82 11.39 7.13
N LYS A 236 -2.01 11.49 7.71
CA LYS A 236 -2.49 12.67 8.42
C LYS A 236 -2.73 12.35 9.88
N SER A 237 -2.45 13.30 10.77
CA SER A 237 -2.82 13.17 12.18
C SER A 237 -4.33 13.24 12.33
N GLY A 238 -4.89 12.34 13.13
CA GLY A 238 -6.32 12.25 13.39
C GLY A 238 -6.75 13.08 14.59
N LYS A 239 -7.62 12.48 15.42
CA LYS A 239 -8.41 13.11 16.48
C LYS A 239 -7.67 14.07 17.43
N ASN A 240 -6.40 13.82 17.75
CA ASN A 240 -5.67 14.57 18.78
C ASN A 240 -4.29 15.01 18.26
N LYS A 241 -3.82 16.17 18.73
CA LYS A 241 -2.44 16.63 18.53
C LYS A 241 -1.47 15.79 19.38
N VAL A 242 -0.89 14.76 18.77
CA VAL A 242 0.11 13.89 19.41
C VAL A 242 1.44 13.97 18.68
N LEU A 243 1.46 13.57 17.40
CA LEU A 243 2.67 13.63 16.57
C LEU A 243 2.82 15.00 15.88
N THR A 244 1.68 15.57 15.46
CA THR A 244 1.58 16.87 14.79
C THR A 244 0.16 17.42 15.02
N ASP A 245 -0.12 18.62 14.53
CA ASP A 245 -1.46 19.23 14.58
C ASP A 245 -2.51 18.31 13.91
N VAL A 246 -3.75 18.38 14.39
CA VAL A 246 -4.87 17.63 13.80
C VAL A 246 -4.97 17.96 12.29
N ASP A 247 -5.17 16.94 11.47
CA ASP A 247 -5.21 16.97 10.00
C ASP A 247 -3.90 17.44 9.31
N ALA A 248 -2.81 17.63 10.06
CA ALA A 248 -1.50 17.91 9.49
C ALA A 248 -0.78 16.63 9.05
N ASP A 249 0.14 16.79 8.08
CA ASP A 249 0.92 15.69 7.53
C ASP A 249 1.86 15.09 8.58
N VAL A 250 1.87 13.76 8.67
CA VAL A 250 2.81 12.97 9.47
C VAL A 250 3.94 12.50 8.57
N SER A 251 5.16 12.89 8.91
CA SER A 251 6.35 12.42 8.20
C SER A 251 6.76 11.02 8.66
N LEU A 252 6.89 10.08 7.73
CA LEU A 252 7.33 8.70 7.97
C LEU A 252 8.51 8.33 7.05
N ILE A 253 9.24 7.26 7.37
CA ILE A 253 10.36 6.79 6.54
C ILE A 253 9.86 5.74 5.54
N ASP A 254 10.18 5.96 4.27
CA ASP A 254 10.06 4.96 3.21
C ASP A 254 11.20 3.93 3.34
N LEU A 255 10.84 2.66 3.57
CA LEU A 255 11.83 1.60 3.74
C LEU A 255 12.67 1.37 2.48
N LYS A 256 12.18 1.75 1.29
CA LYS A 256 12.97 1.70 0.06
C LYS A 256 14.21 2.59 0.13
N ASP A 257 14.17 3.69 0.89
CA ASP A 257 15.34 4.56 1.07
C ASP A 257 16.32 3.99 2.10
N VAL A 258 15.84 3.21 3.06
CA VAL A 258 16.69 2.46 4.00
C VAL A 258 17.40 1.32 3.27
N GLU A 259 16.68 0.60 2.41
CA GLU A 259 17.20 -0.54 1.63
C GLU A 259 18.28 -0.16 0.61
N LYS A 260 18.34 1.11 0.17
CA LYS A 260 19.40 1.63 -0.70
C LYS A 260 20.70 1.93 0.05
N VAL A 261 20.67 2.01 1.38
CA VAL A 261 21.85 2.35 2.16
C VAL A 261 22.76 1.12 2.26
N THR A 262 23.95 1.24 1.67
CA THR A 262 25.02 0.22 1.71
C THR A 262 26.09 0.52 2.76
N ASP A 263 26.04 1.70 3.39
CA ASP A 263 26.96 2.14 4.43
C ASP A 263 26.17 2.57 5.66
N ALA A 264 26.30 1.79 6.73
CA ALA A 264 25.55 1.96 7.96
C ALA A 264 25.76 3.33 8.63
N SER A 265 26.87 4.03 8.35
CA SER A 265 27.09 5.40 8.84
C SER A 265 26.09 6.42 8.27
N LYS A 266 25.42 6.09 7.16
CA LYS A 266 24.50 6.97 6.44
C LYS A 266 23.05 6.86 6.90
N TYR A 267 22.69 5.91 7.78
CA TYR A 267 21.31 5.79 8.27
C TYR A 267 20.78 7.06 8.94
N ALA A 268 21.64 7.80 9.65
CA ALA A 268 21.29 9.08 10.27
C ALA A 268 20.88 10.17 9.24
N GLY A 269 21.26 10.01 7.97
CA GLY A 269 20.93 10.94 6.90
C GLY A 269 19.59 10.66 6.21
N ILE A 270 18.92 9.55 6.52
CA ILE A 270 17.61 9.22 5.93
C ILE A 270 16.56 10.16 6.51
N LYS A 271 15.84 10.83 5.61
CA LYS A 271 14.79 11.79 5.99
C LYS A 271 13.41 11.15 5.85
N ALA A 272 12.58 11.37 6.87
CA ALA A 272 11.16 11.11 6.77
C ALA A 272 10.50 12.04 5.73
N LYS A 273 9.44 11.56 5.09
CA LYS A 273 8.66 12.25 4.06
C LYS A 273 7.19 12.29 4.48
N SER A 274 6.49 13.36 4.10
CA SER A 274 5.05 13.53 4.33
C SER A 274 4.18 13.05 3.18
N GLU A 275 4.76 12.88 1.99
CA GLU A 275 4.07 12.46 0.78
C GLU A 275 4.88 11.37 0.06
N PHE A 276 4.17 10.37 -0.45
CA PHE A 276 4.73 9.21 -1.12
C PHE A 276 4.08 9.00 -2.47
N GLU A 277 4.88 8.99 -3.54
CA GLU A 277 4.42 8.65 -4.89
C GLU A 277 4.67 7.16 -5.15
N ILE A 278 3.61 6.43 -5.49
CA ILE A 278 3.62 4.96 -5.61
C ILE A 278 3.00 4.56 -6.94
N GLU A 279 3.67 3.67 -7.66
CA GLU A 279 3.11 3.05 -8.87
C GLU A 279 2.17 1.91 -8.47
N VAL A 280 0.98 1.88 -9.05
CA VAL A 280 0.06 0.75 -8.91
C VAL A 280 0.65 -0.45 -9.64
N ASP A 281 0.58 -1.62 -9.01
CA ASP A 281 1.22 -2.87 -9.43
C ASP A 281 2.72 -2.95 -9.16
N ASN A 282 3.28 -2.05 -8.35
CA ASN A 282 4.72 -2.06 -8.05
C ASN A 282 5.22 -3.41 -7.50
N PHE A 283 4.45 -4.09 -6.64
CA PHE A 283 4.78 -5.44 -6.15
C PHE A 283 4.26 -6.57 -7.06
N ALA A 284 3.22 -6.33 -7.87
CA ALA A 284 2.76 -7.31 -8.84
C ALA A 284 3.76 -7.48 -10.00
N ASN A 285 4.48 -6.42 -10.32
CA ASN A 285 5.51 -6.37 -11.35
C ASN A 285 6.93 -6.70 -10.82
N ASP A 286 7.08 -6.99 -9.51
CA ASP A 286 8.36 -7.34 -8.92
C ASP A 286 8.68 -8.84 -9.15
N PRO A 287 9.69 -9.18 -9.97
CA PRO A 287 10.03 -10.57 -10.26
C PRO A 287 10.67 -11.31 -9.08
N THR A 288 11.03 -10.60 -8.01
CA THR A 288 11.57 -11.20 -6.78
C THR A 288 10.47 -11.66 -5.81
N VAL A 289 9.21 -11.37 -6.12
CA VAL A 289 8.06 -11.75 -5.30
C VAL A 289 7.38 -12.98 -5.89
N GLU A 290 7.40 -14.10 -5.17
CA GLU A 290 6.85 -15.38 -5.63
C GLU A 290 5.33 -15.29 -5.89
N ASN A 291 4.60 -14.66 -4.97
CA ASN A 291 3.15 -14.51 -5.01
C ASN A 291 2.74 -13.09 -5.43
N SER A 292 3.41 -12.53 -6.43
CA SER A 292 3.23 -11.14 -6.87
C SER A 292 1.80 -10.85 -7.35
N ALA A 293 1.13 -11.84 -7.94
CA ALA A 293 -0.23 -11.73 -8.45
C ALA A 293 -1.25 -11.22 -7.42
N GLN A 294 -1.05 -11.46 -6.11
CA GLN A 294 -1.96 -10.97 -5.06
C GLN A 294 -1.95 -9.44 -4.91
N PHE A 295 -0.92 -8.79 -5.45
CA PHE A 295 -0.72 -7.34 -5.42
C PHE A 295 -1.21 -6.66 -6.71
N LYS A 296 -1.89 -7.40 -7.59
CA LYS A 296 -2.48 -6.82 -8.80
C LYS A 296 -3.57 -5.81 -8.42
N ASN A 297 -3.58 -4.69 -9.12
CA ASN A 297 -4.34 -3.48 -8.86
C ASN A 297 -4.11 -2.89 -7.46
N LYS A 298 -2.90 -3.07 -6.90
CA LYS A 298 -2.54 -2.50 -5.59
C LYS A 298 -1.27 -1.67 -5.69
N ALA A 299 -1.27 -0.55 -5.00
CA ALA A 299 -0.07 0.21 -4.71
C ALA A 299 0.37 -0.08 -3.28
N VAL A 300 1.63 -0.48 -3.10
CA VAL A 300 2.15 -0.90 -1.79
C VAL A 300 3.37 -0.09 -1.43
N ILE A 301 3.41 0.48 -0.23
CA ILE A 301 4.60 1.12 0.33
C ILE A 301 4.93 0.55 1.71
N LYS A 302 6.20 0.25 1.93
CA LYS A 302 6.71 -0.20 3.23
C LYS A 302 7.22 1.01 4.00
N LEU A 303 6.75 1.19 5.23
CA LEU A 303 7.00 2.37 6.05
C LEU A 303 7.57 1.98 7.42
N MET A 304 8.48 2.80 7.95
CA MET A 304 8.74 2.83 9.38
C MET A 304 7.86 3.89 10.02
N LEU A 305 7.24 3.55 11.15
CA LEU A 305 6.43 4.50 11.92
C LEU A 305 7.29 5.52 12.70
N ASN A 306 8.62 5.35 12.69
CA ASN A 306 9.61 6.28 13.20
C ASN A 306 9.94 7.41 12.19
N GLN A 307 10.42 8.54 12.71
CA GLN A 307 10.91 9.67 11.90
C GLN A 307 12.41 9.60 11.58
N ARG A 308 13.15 8.71 12.24
CA ARG A 308 14.58 8.46 12.03
C ARG A 308 14.85 6.96 12.00
N ALA A 309 15.70 6.52 11.08
CA ALA A 309 16.06 5.10 10.95
C ALA A 309 16.98 4.65 12.10
N ASP A 310 17.84 5.55 12.56
CA ASP A 310 18.85 5.31 13.61
C ASP A 310 18.39 5.64 15.03
N ASP A 311 17.09 5.82 15.21
CA ASP A 311 16.47 6.11 16.50
C ASP A 311 15.29 5.16 16.71
N LEU A 312 15.14 4.66 17.93
CA LEU A 312 13.94 3.95 18.37
C LEU A 312 12.77 4.92 18.68
N SER A 313 12.97 6.21 18.37
CA SER A 313 12.01 7.31 18.41
C SER A 313 11.46 7.61 19.80
N PHE A 314 12.36 7.67 20.78
CA PHE A 314 11.99 7.84 22.19
C PHE A 314 11.21 9.15 22.45
N ASN A 315 11.55 10.25 21.78
CA ASN A 315 10.85 11.51 21.96
C ASN A 315 9.39 11.45 21.48
N LEU A 316 9.12 10.78 20.36
CA LEU A 316 7.77 10.57 19.88
C LEU A 316 7.00 9.61 20.79
N ALA A 317 7.68 8.57 21.30
CA ALA A 317 7.11 7.66 22.28
C ALA A 317 6.64 8.40 23.56
N LYS A 318 7.38 9.41 24.02
CA LYS A 318 6.94 10.26 25.14
C LYS A 318 5.68 11.05 24.83
N LEU A 319 5.57 11.62 23.63
CA LEU A 319 4.36 12.35 23.22
C LEU A 319 3.14 11.41 23.22
N ILE A 320 3.30 10.19 22.71
CA ILE A 320 2.26 9.15 22.75
C ILE A 320 1.93 8.77 24.19
N ALA A 321 2.94 8.52 25.03
CA ALA A 321 2.75 8.14 26.42
C ALA A 321 2.11 9.27 27.26
N ALA A 322 2.34 10.53 26.90
CA ALA A 322 1.73 11.69 27.55
C ALA A 322 0.30 11.96 27.07
N SER A 323 -0.11 11.45 25.91
CA SER A 323 -1.46 11.65 25.38
C SER A 323 -2.52 10.99 26.28
N ALA A 324 -3.75 11.51 26.24
CA ALA A 324 -4.86 10.99 27.03
C ALA A 324 -5.18 9.53 26.64
N ASP A 325 -5.23 9.27 25.33
CA ASP A 325 -5.59 7.96 24.76
C ASP A 325 -4.40 6.97 24.72
N LYS A 326 -3.18 7.41 25.08
CA LYS A 326 -1.93 6.62 25.00
C LYS A 326 -1.61 6.08 23.60
N GLU A 327 -2.13 6.77 22.59
CA GLU A 327 -1.96 6.47 21.17
C GLU A 327 -1.86 7.76 20.37
N ALA A 328 -1.29 7.67 19.17
CA ALA A 328 -1.43 8.65 18.11
C ALA A 328 -2.31 8.08 17.00
N SER A 329 -3.44 8.72 16.75
CA SER A 329 -4.38 8.33 15.69
C SER A 329 -3.95 8.94 14.36
N VAL A 330 -3.92 8.15 13.30
CA VAL A 330 -3.64 8.62 11.93
C VAL A 330 -4.65 8.09 10.93
N TYR A 331 -4.86 8.83 9.86
CA TYR A 331 -5.65 8.42 8.70
C TYR A 331 -4.86 8.63 7.41
N ILE A 332 -5.37 8.09 6.31
CA ILE A 332 -4.68 8.10 5.01
C ILE A 332 -5.44 9.04 4.06
N GLU A 333 -4.71 9.85 3.33
CA GLU A 333 -5.20 10.67 2.22
C GLU A 333 -4.56 10.14 0.93
N VAL A 334 -5.36 9.81 -0.08
CA VAL A 334 -4.87 9.31 -1.37
C VAL A 334 -5.31 10.24 -2.49
N THR A 335 -4.37 10.65 -3.34
CA THR A 335 -4.65 11.47 -4.53
C THR A 335 -4.09 10.81 -5.78
N SER A 336 -4.63 11.17 -6.94
CA SER A 336 -4.12 10.75 -8.24
C SER A 336 -4.21 11.94 -9.20
N ASP A 337 -3.28 12.00 -10.14
CA ASP A 337 -3.28 13.01 -11.20
C ASP A 337 -4.24 12.65 -12.35
N GLU A 338 -4.91 11.48 -12.28
CA GLU A 338 -5.92 11.06 -13.24
C GLU A 338 -7.20 11.94 -13.13
N PRO A 339 -7.72 12.47 -14.25
CA PRO A 339 -8.70 13.57 -14.25
C PRO A 339 -10.12 13.15 -13.83
N LYS A 340 -10.43 11.85 -13.80
CA LYS A 340 -11.73 11.29 -13.39
C LYS A 340 -11.48 10.03 -12.58
N ILE A 341 -11.46 10.17 -11.27
CA ILE A 341 -11.23 9.07 -10.34
C ILE A 341 -12.32 9.08 -9.27
N GLU A 342 -12.86 7.90 -8.99
CA GLU A 342 -13.81 7.70 -7.92
C GLU A 342 -13.07 7.28 -6.65
N TYR A 343 -13.37 7.94 -5.53
CA TYR A 343 -12.84 7.58 -4.23
C TYR A 343 -13.96 6.89 -3.44
N LEU A 344 -13.82 5.59 -3.19
CA LEU A 344 -14.77 4.82 -2.39
C LEU A 344 -14.48 4.87 -0.89
N GLY A 345 -13.43 5.60 -0.49
CA GLY A 345 -13.14 5.90 0.91
C GLY A 345 -14.31 6.61 1.59
N THR A 346 -14.46 6.38 2.89
CA THR A 346 -15.54 6.98 3.67
C THR A 346 -15.35 8.50 3.71
N GLU A 347 -16.37 9.28 3.30
CA GLU A 347 -16.37 10.72 3.54
C GLU A 347 -16.26 10.95 5.06
N GLY A 348 -15.11 11.41 5.52
CA GLY A 348 -14.91 11.76 6.92
C GLY A 348 -15.83 12.90 7.35
N SER A 349 -15.99 13.09 8.66
CA SER A 349 -16.67 14.26 9.20
C SER A 349 -15.98 15.54 8.68
N GLY A 350 -16.68 16.35 7.90
CA GLY A 350 -16.14 17.63 7.40
C GLY A 350 -15.66 17.67 5.95
N SER A 351 -16.22 16.86 5.04
CA SER A 351 -16.03 16.99 3.56
C SER A 351 -14.63 16.65 3.01
N LEU A 352 -13.86 15.83 3.71
CA LEU A 352 -12.58 15.29 3.25
C LEU A 352 -12.79 14.11 2.29
N LYS A 353 -13.12 14.43 1.02
CA LYS A 353 -13.12 13.45 -0.09
C LYS A 353 -11.71 12.89 -0.24
N ASN A 354 -11.56 11.58 -0.49
CA ASN A 354 -10.30 10.84 -0.71
C ASN A 354 -9.55 10.29 0.53
N THR A 355 -10.22 10.31 1.68
CA THR A 355 -9.61 9.86 2.94
C THR A 355 -10.06 8.44 3.31
N PHE A 356 -9.16 7.70 3.96
CA PHE A 356 -9.38 6.33 4.43
C PHE A 356 -8.98 6.24 5.89
N LEU A 357 -9.72 5.42 6.65
CA LEU A 357 -9.60 5.28 8.09
C LEU A 357 -9.97 6.56 8.87
N ASN A 358 -10.58 7.57 8.25
CA ASN A 358 -11.07 8.74 8.97
C ASN A 358 -12.29 8.36 9.81
N GLY A 359 -12.16 8.42 11.14
CA GLY A 359 -13.17 7.96 12.11
C GLY A 359 -12.89 6.59 12.73
N ASN A 360 -12.20 5.69 12.02
CA ASN A 360 -11.74 4.40 12.57
C ASN A 360 -10.27 4.42 13.04
N TYR A 361 -9.46 5.32 12.47
CA TYR A 361 -8.03 5.61 12.67
C TYR A 361 -7.09 4.42 12.86
N PHE A 362 -5.96 4.46 12.17
CA PHE A 362 -4.84 3.60 12.55
C PHE A 362 -4.16 4.16 13.80
N LYS A 363 -3.85 3.30 14.76
CA LYS A 363 -3.32 3.70 16.07
C LYS A 363 -1.84 3.37 16.18
N ILE A 364 -1.01 4.40 16.27
CA ILE A 364 0.40 4.27 16.58
C ILE A 364 0.54 4.31 18.11
N LYS A 365 1.02 3.20 18.69
CA LYS A 365 1.15 3.04 20.15
C LYS A 365 2.61 2.99 20.56
N TYR A 366 2.84 3.23 21.85
CA TYR A 366 4.13 2.95 22.47
C TYR A 366 4.04 1.63 23.24
N PHE A 367 4.78 0.61 22.79
CA PHE A 367 4.65 -0.77 23.27
C PHE A 367 5.79 -1.27 24.17
N GLU A 368 6.72 -0.39 24.54
CA GLU A 368 7.80 -0.83 25.43
C GLU A 368 7.33 -1.08 26.86
N GLN A 369 7.99 -2.03 27.50
CA GLN A 369 7.70 -2.44 28.86
C GLN A 369 8.10 -1.32 29.84
N PRO A 370 7.40 -1.15 30.97
CA PRO A 370 7.64 -0.05 31.88
C PRO A 370 9.11 0.12 32.32
N TRP A 371 9.84 -0.98 32.50
CA TRP A 371 11.26 -0.94 32.87
C TRP A 371 12.19 -0.52 31.73
N ILE A 372 11.79 -0.72 30.47
CA ILE A 372 12.49 -0.15 29.31
C ILE A 372 12.27 1.35 29.25
N VAL A 373 11.05 1.83 29.54
CA VAL A 373 10.76 3.26 29.64
C VAL A 373 11.69 3.91 30.67
N LYS A 374 11.84 3.30 31.85
CA LYS A 374 12.80 3.76 32.88
C LYS A 374 14.24 3.73 32.41
N ALA A 375 14.64 2.69 31.70
CA ALA A 375 15.99 2.62 31.15
C ALA A 375 16.27 3.73 30.11
N ARG A 376 15.26 4.12 29.32
CA ARG A 376 15.39 5.20 28.32
C ARG A 376 15.43 6.58 28.95
N GLU A 377 14.69 6.82 30.04
CA GLU A 377 14.80 8.05 30.84
C GLU A 377 16.26 8.25 31.30
N GLU A 378 16.91 7.19 31.81
CA GLU A 378 18.31 7.24 32.25
C GLU A 378 19.30 7.36 31.08
N GLN A 379 18.98 6.76 29.94
CA GLN A 379 19.76 6.92 28.71
C GLN A 379 19.78 8.38 28.24
N GLU A 380 18.63 9.05 28.27
CA GLU A 380 18.48 10.46 27.86
C GLU A 380 19.20 11.41 28.82
N LEU A 381 19.22 11.11 30.11
CA LEU A 381 20.05 11.82 31.10
C LEU A 381 21.56 11.64 30.85
N GLY A 382 21.95 10.69 29.97
CA GLY A 382 23.35 10.41 29.67
C GLY A 382 24.10 9.83 30.87
N VAL A 383 23.42 9.01 31.69
CA VAL A 383 24.01 8.43 32.89
C VAL A 383 25.28 7.64 32.56
N SER A 384 26.38 8.01 33.21
CA SER A 384 27.68 7.34 33.12
C SER A 384 28.38 7.34 34.46
N GLU A 385 29.34 6.45 34.65
CA GLU A 385 30.19 6.44 35.85
C GLU A 385 30.91 7.78 36.03
N ALA A 386 31.32 8.43 34.93
CA ALA A 386 32.04 9.69 34.97
C ALA A 386 31.16 10.87 35.42
N THR A 387 29.87 10.86 35.10
CA THR A 387 28.98 12.01 35.30
C THR A 387 27.94 11.82 36.40
N HIS A 388 27.60 10.57 36.72
CA HIS A 388 26.46 10.22 37.57
C HIS A 388 26.82 9.16 38.63
N CYS A 389 28.08 9.16 39.07
CA CYS A 389 28.59 8.15 40.00
C CYS A 389 27.74 8.02 41.28
N LYS A 390 27.41 9.15 41.89
CA LYS A 390 26.59 9.20 43.11
C LYS A 390 25.23 8.55 42.90
N LYS A 391 24.57 8.83 41.78
CA LYS A 391 23.29 8.21 41.41
C LYS A 391 23.41 6.69 41.25
N ILE A 392 24.44 6.22 40.54
CA ILE A 392 24.67 4.78 40.35
C ILE A 392 24.83 4.08 41.71
N ILE A 393 25.59 4.67 42.63
CA ILE A 393 25.83 4.12 43.98
C ILE A 393 24.57 4.19 44.85
N ASP A 394 24.00 5.39 45.00
CA ASP A 394 22.96 5.67 45.98
C ASP A 394 21.59 5.15 45.53
N GLU A 395 21.36 5.05 44.21
CA GLU A 395 20.07 4.63 43.66
C GLU A 395 20.15 3.24 43.02
N TYR A 396 21.03 3.01 42.04
CA TYR A 396 21.02 1.74 41.32
C TYR A 396 21.45 0.59 42.22
N HIS A 397 22.55 0.75 42.96
CA HIS A 397 23.00 -0.28 43.89
C HIS A 397 22.13 -0.41 45.14
N ALA A 398 21.20 0.52 45.40
CA ALA A 398 20.31 0.42 46.56
C ALA A 398 19.34 -0.77 46.47
N VAL A 399 19.04 -1.26 45.27
CA VAL A 399 18.19 -2.46 45.07
C VAL A 399 18.87 -3.74 45.54
N ASN A 400 20.20 -3.77 45.57
CA ASN A 400 20.92 -4.97 45.96
C ASN A 400 20.88 -5.14 47.48
N ARG A 401 20.70 -6.39 47.91
CA ARG A 401 20.78 -6.76 49.33
C ARG A 401 22.20 -6.56 49.87
N GLN A 402 23.22 -6.65 49.02
CA GLN A 402 24.65 -6.61 49.39
C GLN A 402 25.53 -5.93 48.33
N ASN A 403 26.73 -5.51 48.75
CA ASN A 403 27.75 -4.80 47.96
C ASN A 403 27.25 -3.45 47.38
N LYS A 404 27.16 -2.44 48.25
CA LYS A 404 26.97 -1.04 47.84
C LYS A 404 28.36 -0.43 47.65
N PRO A 405 28.86 -0.28 46.42
CA PRO A 405 30.17 0.32 46.21
C PRO A 405 30.16 1.75 46.75
N THR A 406 31.23 2.18 47.41
CA THR A 406 31.35 3.54 47.95
C THR A 406 31.93 4.54 46.93
N ALA A 407 32.37 4.04 45.78
CA ALA A 407 32.91 4.82 44.67
C ALA A 407 32.68 4.09 43.34
N CYS A 408 32.67 4.83 42.24
CA CYS A 408 32.67 4.25 40.89
C CYS A 408 34.10 3.89 40.51
N ALA A 409 34.28 2.67 39.97
CA ALA A 409 35.54 2.08 39.53
C ALA A 409 36.57 1.75 40.64
N ASN A 410 36.60 0.48 41.03
CA ASN A 410 37.65 -0.41 40.52
C ASN A 410 36.93 -1.55 39.77
N THR A 411 37.48 -1.98 38.65
CA THR A 411 36.95 -3.02 37.74
C THR A 411 36.57 -4.34 38.41
N ASP A 412 37.00 -4.52 39.65
CA ASP A 412 36.77 -5.70 40.46
C ASP A 412 35.39 -5.69 41.14
N ASN A 413 34.64 -4.58 41.07
CA ASN A 413 33.39 -4.36 41.82
C ASN A 413 32.21 -3.80 40.97
N SER A 414 32.35 -3.68 39.64
CA SER A 414 31.42 -2.92 38.77
C SER A 414 30.20 -3.72 38.26
N SER A 415 29.55 -4.49 39.13
CA SER A 415 28.33 -5.24 38.77
C SER A 415 27.06 -4.35 38.72
N TRP A 416 27.19 -3.13 38.19
CA TRP A 416 26.09 -2.17 38.13
C TRP A 416 25.16 -2.38 36.93
N CYS A 417 25.51 -3.25 35.97
CA CYS A 417 24.56 -3.70 34.94
C CYS A 417 23.33 -4.37 35.57
N ALA A 418 23.55 -5.29 36.52
CA ALA A 418 22.50 -5.98 37.26
C ALA A 418 21.74 -5.02 38.19
N SER A 419 22.47 -4.11 38.82
CA SER A 419 21.90 -3.08 39.70
C SER A 419 20.98 -2.13 38.92
N PHE A 420 21.38 -1.75 37.71
CA PHE A 420 20.57 -0.92 36.82
C PHE A 420 19.30 -1.63 36.36
N VAL A 421 19.39 -2.90 35.93
CA VAL A 421 18.20 -3.68 35.56
C VAL A 421 17.26 -3.81 36.76
N GLY A 422 17.80 -4.10 37.95
CA GLY A 422 17.00 -4.20 39.17
C GLY A 422 16.34 -2.89 39.57
N TRP A 423 17.04 -1.77 39.39
CA TRP A 423 16.50 -0.43 39.59
C TRP A 423 15.39 -0.12 38.58
N CYS A 424 15.55 -0.45 37.30
CA CYS A 424 14.53 -0.25 36.28
C CYS A 424 13.25 -1.04 36.62
N LEU A 425 13.39 -2.29 37.06
CA LEU A 425 12.27 -3.15 37.48
C LEU A 425 11.58 -2.61 38.74
N THR A 426 12.37 -2.29 39.78
CA THR A 426 11.85 -1.81 41.06
C THR A 426 11.09 -0.49 40.88
N ASN A 427 11.64 0.46 40.12
CA ASN A 427 10.98 1.74 39.81
C ASN A 427 9.81 1.60 38.84
N SER A 428 9.65 0.42 38.26
CA SER A 428 8.49 0.04 37.45
C SER A 428 7.50 -0.84 38.19
N ARG A 429 7.71 -1.08 39.50
CA ARG A 429 6.88 -1.93 40.37
C ARG A 429 6.87 -3.41 40.00
N PHE A 430 7.98 -3.91 39.48
CA PHE A 430 8.22 -5.34 39.23
C PHE A 430 9.26 -5.89 40.20
N SER A 431 9.18 -7.19 40.50
CA SER A 431 10.24 -7.86 41.24
C SER A 431 11.55 -7.85 40.45
N ALA A 432 12.64 -7.68 41.19
CA ALA A 432 14.00 -7.70 40.67
C ALA A 432 14.82 -8.74 41.44
N GLN A 433 15.92 -9.18 40.85
CA GLN A 433 16.97 -9.84 41.62
C GLN A 433 17.59 -8.86 42.62
N LEU A 434 17.96 -9.38 43.79
CA LEU A 434 18.59 -8.59 44.85
C LEU A 434 20.11 -8.80 44.89
N ASP A 435 20.65 -9.55 43.92
CA ASP A 435 22.08 -9.82 43.76
C ASP A 435 22.71 -8.86 42.74
N PRO A 436 23.88 -8.29 43.07
CA PRO A 436 24.58 -7.42 42.14
C PRO A 436 25.16 -8.17 40.94
N GLY A 437 25.24 -9.51 40.95
CA GLY A 437 25.77 -10.30 39.84
C GLY A 437 24.75 -10.54 38.74
N ALA A 438 25.15 -10.25 37.50
CA ALA A 438 24.33 -10.48 36.31
C ALA A 438 23.84 -11.93 36.18
N TYR A 439 24.67 -12.91 36.55
CA TYR A 439 24.33 -14.33 36.52
C TYR A 439 22.98 -14.64 37.18
N SER A 440 22.68 -14.03 38.33
CA SER A 440 21.45 -14.29 39.09
C SER A 440 20.18 -14.00 38.27
N TYR A 441 20.22 -13.00 37.37
CA TYR A 441 19.10 -12.65 36.49
C TYR A 441 18.73 -13.73 35.47
N GLY A 442 19.45 -14.85 35.42
CA GLY A 442 19.10 -16.03 34.64
C GLY A 442 18.42 -17.15 35.42
N HIS A 443 18.23 -16.99 36.74
CA HIS A 443 17.71 -18.05 37.62
C HIS A 443 16.36 -17.66 38.23
N GLU A 444 15.29 -18.31 37.78
CA GLU A 444 13.92 -18.05 38.20
C GLU A 444 13.61 -18.37 39.68
N LYS A 445 14.32 -19.35 40.25
CA LYS A 445 14.06 -19.95 41.58
C LYS A 445 14.99 -19.45 42.67
N THR A 446 15.63 -18.30 42.48
CA THR A 446 16.51 -17.70 43.49
C THR A 446 16.48 -16.19 43.41
N ARG A 447 16.76 -15.53 44.55
CA ARG A 447 16.77 -14.07 44.71
C ARG A 447 18.19 -13.52 44.77
N TYR A 448 19.18 -14.41 44.92
CA TYR A 448 20.60 -14.09 44.93
C TYR A 448 21.48 -15.35 44.88
N ARG A 449 22.76 -15.19 44.56
CA ARG A 449 23.69 -16.33 44.51
C ARG A 449 24.20 -16.75 45.89
N ALA A 450 24.25 -18.06 46.13
CA ALA A 450 24.80 -18.66 47.34
C ALA A 450 26.31 -18.38 47.47
N GLY A 451 26.80 -18.25 48.70
CA GLY A 451 28.23 -18.10 48.99
C GLY A 451 28.80 -16.71 48.69
N PHE A 452 28.00 -15.76 48.18
CA PHE A 452 28.46 -14.39 47.98
C PHE A 452 28.74 -13.71 49.33
N LYS A 453 29.89 -13.06 49.42
CA LYS A 453 30.37 -12.38 50.64
C LYS A 453 30.17 -10.88 50.49
N LYS A 454 29.61 -10.23 51.51
CA LYS A 454 29.37 -8.78 51.54
C LYS A 454 30.69 -8.00 51.69
N ASN A 455 31.66 -8.56 52.42
CA ASN A 455 33.02 -8.05 52.58
C ASN A 455 34.07 -9.16 52.43
N PRO A 456 35.33 -8.83 52.08
CA PRO A 456 36.44 -9.79 52.08
C PRO A 456 36.62 -10.52 53.43
N THR A 457 36.19 -9.89 54.52
CA THR A 457 36.29 -10.38 55.90
C THR A 457 35.16 -11.30 56.35
N ASP A 458 34.12 -11.49 55.52
CA ASP A 458 33.00 -12.36 55.88
C ASP A 458 33.42 -13.83 55.89
N LYS A 459 33.27 -14.48 57.06
CA LYS A 459 33.63 -15.90 57.25
C LYS A 459 32.67 -16.86 56.56
N LYS A 460 31.40 -16.49 56.38
CA LYS A 460 30.37 -17.24 55.66
C LYS A 460 29.62 -16.29 54.73
N GLY A 461 29.48 -16.66 53.46
CA GLY A 461 28.66 -15.92 52.49
C GLY A 461 27.17 -16.19 52.70
N LEU A 462 26.35 -15.60 51.84
CA LEU A 462 24.90 -15.82 51.83
C LEU A 462 24.56 -17.33 51.75
N ALA A 463 23.56 -17.77 52.51
CA ALA A 463 23.06 -19.14 52.43
C ALA A 463 22.44 -19.40 51.06
N LYS A 464 22.41 -20.65 50.60
CA LYS A 464 21.71 -20.99 49.37
C LYS A 464 20.21 -20.76 49.56
N GLU A 465 19.62 -19.92 48.71
CA GLU A 465 18.16 -19.76 48.61
C GLU A 465 17.72 -20.33 47.26
N GLU A 466 16.97 -21.43 47.31
CA GLU A 466 16.25 -22.01 46.18
C GLU A 466 14.80 -22.25 46.60
N PHE A 467 13.88 -22.02 45.66
CA PHE A 467 12.45 -22.13 45.88
C PHE A 467 11.85 -23.07 44.84
N ASP A 468 10.75 -23.73 45.18
CA ASP A 468 10.10 -24.69 44.26
C ASP A 468 9.48 -23.98 43.04
N GLU A 469 8.98 -22.76 43.24
CA GLU A 469 8.36 -21.90 42.21
C GLU A 469 9.26 -20.73 41.79
N PRO A 470 9.09 -20.18 40.57
CA PRO A 470 9.69 -18.92 40.17
C PRO A 470 9.31 -17.79 41.13
N ILE A 471 10.30 -17.07 41.66
CA ILE A 471 10.08 -16.06 42.71
C ILE A 471 10.23 -14.62 42.26
N TRP A 472 10.72 -14.41 41.04
CA TRP A 472 10.91 -13.06 40.47
C TRP A 472 10.72 -13.03 38.96
N GLY A 473 11.10 -14.09 38.22
CA GLY A 473 11.04 -14.09 36.76
C GLY A 473 10.83 -15.48 36.17
N LYS A 474 10.32 -15.53 34.94
CA LYS A 474 10.04 -16.74 34.15
C LYS A 474 10.95 -16.80 32.93
N LEU A 475 11.57 -17.95 32.69
CA LEU A 475 12.37 -18.18 31.50
C LEU A 475 11.53 -18.20 30.23
N ILE A 476 12.05 -17.56 29.18
CA ILE A 476 11.49 -17.61 27.83
C ILE A 476 12.01 -18.86 27.12
N SER A 477 11.11 -19.60 26.48
CA SER A 477 11.45 -20.84 25.78
C SER A 477 12.56 -20.61 24.74
N GLY A 478 13.54 -21.51 24.71
CA GLY A 478 14.72 -21.41 23.84
C GLY A 478 15.58 -20.16 24.11
N ASN A 479 15.39 -19.49 25.25
CA ASN A 479 15.98 -18.21 25.58
C ASN A 479 15.78 -17.18 24.47
N GLN A 480 14.68 -17.14 23.74
CA GLN A 480 14.54 -16.19 22.61
C GLN A 480 14.54 -14.73 23.11
N PRO A 481 15.23 -13.80 22.43
CA PRO A 481 15.26 -12.40 22.84
C PRO A 481 13.98 -11.73 22.37
N LEU A 482 13.13 -11.36 23.32
CA LEU A 482 11.84 -10.69 23.11
C LEU A 482 11.93 -9.23 23.55
N LEU A 483 11.02 -8.36 23.09
CA LEU A 483 11.08 -6.93 23.43
C LEU A 483 11.00 -6.72 24.95
N GLY A 484 12.00 -6.04 25.51
CA GLY A 484 12.17 -5.78 26.93
C GLY A 484 12.53 -6.98 27.80
N SER A 485 12.74 -8.16 27.21
CA SER A 485 13.19 -9.33 27.96
C SER A 485 14.58 -9.10 28.56
N ILE A 486 14.76 -9.55 29.79
CA ILE A 486 16.00 -9.43 30.56
C ILE A 486 16.92 -10.56 30.14
N CYS A 487 18.07 -10.22 29.58
CA CYS A 487 18.99 -11.15 28.96
C CYS A 487 20.31 -11.20 29.73
N VAL A 488 20.68 -12.38 30.22
CA VAL A 488 22.05 -12.63 30.73
C VAL A 488 22.92 -13.12 29.59
N LEU A 489 24.10 -12.54 29.45
CA LEU A 489 25.02 -12.81 28.35
C LEU A 489 25.92 -14.03 28.62
N LEU A 490 26.51 -14.63 27.57
CA LEU A 490 27.14 -15.98 27.54
C LEU A 490 28.11 -16.26 28.71
N ASN A 491 28.79 -15.25 29.23
CA ASN A 491 29.77 -15.40 30.30
C ASN A 491 29.17 -15.19 31.72
N GLY A 492 27.86 -14.93 31.83
CA GLY A 492 27.18 -14.66 33.12
C GLY A 492 27.60 -13.36 33.80
N HIS A 493 28.44 -12.53 33.16
CA HIS A 493 29.01 -11.31 33.77
C HIS A 493 28.26 -10.04 33.41
N HIS A 494 27.30 -10.09 32.49
CA HIS A 494 26.54 -8.93 32.08
C HIS A 494 25.07 -9.29 31.82
N VAL A 495 24.20 -8.35 32.19
CA VAL A 495 22.75 -8.44 32.01
C VAL A 495 22.26 -7.12 31.42
N SER A 496 21.37 -7.22 30.44
CA SER A 496 20.80 -6.08 29.72
C SER A 496 19.41 -6.45 29.21
N MET A 497 18.67 -5.49 28.63
CA MET A 497 17.30 -5.72 28.18
C MET A 497 17.19 -5.56 26.67
N ALA A 498 16.59 -6.53 25.98
CA ALA A 498 16.52 -6.49 24.52
C ALA A 498 15.55 -5.39 24.03
N VAL A 499 15.98 -4.57 23.07
CA VAL A 499 15.19 -3.41 22.57
C VAL A 499 15.04 -3.36 21.06
N GLY A 500 15.81 -4.16 20.32
CA GLY A 500 15.69 -4.23 18.86
C GLY A 500 16.60 -5.29 18.26
N LYS A 501 16.53 -5.44 16.94
CA LYS A 501 17.39 -6.34 16.15
C LYS A 501 17.85 -5.68 14.86
N SER A 502 18.90 -6.21 14.23
CA SER A 502 19.29 -5.85 12.87
C SER A 502 18.25 -6.35 11.86
N ASN A 503 18.28 -5.82 10.63
CA ASN A 503 17.37 -6.20 9.56
C ASN A 503 17.46 -7.71 9.23
N ASP A 504 18.66 -8.28 9.30
CA ASP A 504 18.91 -9.71 9.09
C ASP A 504 18.62 -10.58 10.33
N GLY A 505 18.24 -9.95 11.45
CA GLY A 505 17.94 -10.59 12.73
C GLY A 505 19.14 -11.22 13.45
N LYS A 506 20.36 -11.12 12.91
CA LYS A 506 21.55 -11.76 13.52
C LYS A 506 22.09 -10.99 14.71
N THR A 507 21.91 -9.67 14.72
CA THR A 507 22.36 -8.80 15.80
C THR A 507 21.17 -8.40 16.64
N ILE A 508 21.29 -8.54 17.95
CA ILE A 508 20.31 -8.04 18.92
C ILE A 508 20.90 -6.82 19.63
N TYR A 509 20.07 -5.80 19.80
CA TYR A 509 20.40 -4.57 20.49
C TYR A 509 19.80 -4.60 21.88
N TYR A 510 20.60 -4.22 22.87
CA TYR A 510 20.24 -4.27 24.27
C TYR A 510 20.48 -2.91 24.94
N LEU A 511 19.49 -2.46 25.71
CA LEU A 511 19.55 -1.27 26.55
C LEU A 511 19.85 -1.70 27.98
N GLY A 512 20.95 -1.20 28.53
CA GLY A 512 21.41 -1.60 29.85
C GLY A 512 22.45 -0.64 30.41
N GLY A 513 22.79 -0.88 31.68
CA GLY A 513 23.85 -0.20 32.41
C GLY A 513 25.20 -0.88 32.21
N ASN A 514 26.28 -0.16 32.47
CA ASN A 514 27.65 -0.61 32.31
C ASN A 514 28.03 -1.04 30.88
N GLN A 515 27.46 -0.38 29.87
CA GLN A 515 27.77 -0.65 28.46
C GLN A 515 28.76 0.41 27.95
N GLY A 516 30.04 0.21 28.29
CA GLY A 516 31.06 1.25 28.16
C GLY A 516 30.92 2.32 29.24
N ASN A 517 30.74 1.88 30.50
CA ASN A 517 30.62 2.71 31.70
C ASN A 517 29.45 3.72 31.65
N LYS A 518 28.39 3.40 30.90
CA LYS A 518 27.19 4.24 30.76
C LYS A 518 25.92 3.44 30.51
N VAL A 519 24.79 4.11 30.63
CA VAL A 519 23.48 3.63 30.18
C VAL A 519 23.35 3.95 28.69
N CYS A 520 23.33 2.92 27.84
CA CYS A 520 23.13 3.12 26.40
C CYS A 520 22.60 1.86 25.74
N VAL A 521 22.29 1.95 24.44
CA VAL A 521 22.07 0.77 23.60
C VAL A 521 23.43 0.22 23.13
N GLY A 522 23.58 -1.09 23.18
CA GLY A 522 24.78 -1.82 22.78
C GLY A 522 24.44 -3.16 22.15
N THR A 523 25.45 -3.82 21.61
CA THR A 523 25.33 -5.16 21.02
C THR A 523 26.21 -6.12 21.79
N PHE A 524 25.75 -7.35 21.93
CA PHE A 524 26.51 -8.40 22.60
C PHE A 524 26.46 -9.71 21.81
N GLY A 525 27.33 -10.63 22.20
CA GLY A 525 27.36 -11.98 21.63
C GLY A 525 26.18 -12.84 22.10
N GLN A 526 26.45 -14.12 22.35
CA GLN A 526 25.42 -15.07 22.77
C GLN A 526 24.89 -14.76 24.18
N ARG A 527 23.72 -15.32 24.49
CA ARG A 527 23.01 -15.18 25.77
C ARG A 527 22.79 -16.55 26.42
N THR A 528 22.84 -16.61 27.74
CA THR A 528 22.60 -17.85 28.51
C THR A 528 21.16 -18.01 28.95
N SER A 529 20.44 -16.89 29.14
CA SER A 529 19.06 -16.89 29.61
C SER A 529 18.33 -15.63 29.16
N THR A 530 17.01 -15.75 29.08
CA THR A 530 16.12 -14.64 28.74
C THR A 530 14.86 -14.74 29.58
N ILE A 531 14.53 -13.70 30.33
CA ILE A 531 13.52 -13.71 31.40
C ILE A 531 12.57 -12.52 31.31
N TYR A 532 11.30 -12.74 31.68
CA TYR A 532 10.39 -11.67 32.12
C TYR A 532 10.08 -11.79 33.61
N PRO A 533 9.80 -10.67 34.31
CA PRO A 533 9.29 -10.72 35.68
C PRO A 533 8.00 -11.54 35.78
N THR A 534 7.78 -12.24 36.89
CA THR A 534 6.59 -13.10 37.08
C THR A 534 5.30 -12.31 37.06
N GLU A 535 5.34 -11.04 37.46
CA GLU A 535 4.19 -10.12 37.48
C GLU A 535 3.87 -9.53 36.11
N TYR A 536 4.80 -9.67 35.14
CA TYR A 536 4.56 -9.17 33.81
C TYR A 536 3.71 -10.16 32.99
N THR A 537 2.56 -9.67 32.53
CA THR A 537 1.76 -10.39 31.53
C THR A 537 2.25 -10.00 30.14
N LYS A 538 2.97 -10.92 29.52
CA LYS A 538 3.49 -10.77 28.17
C LYS A 538 2.35 -10.57 27.16
N LYS A 539 2.55 -9.66 26.21
CA LYS A 539 1.66 -9.37 25.07
C LYS A 539 2.20 -10.00 23.79
N ASP A 540 1.35 -10.25 22.80
CA ASP A 540 1.77 -10.80 21.50
C ASP A 540 2.78 -9.90 20.77
N ALA A 541 2.68 -8.58 20.92
CA ALA A 541 3.63 -7.63 20.36
C ALA A 541 5.05 -7.79 20.92
N ASP A 542 5.19 -8.35 22.14
CA ASP A 542 6.49 -8.55 22.79
C ASP A 542 7.33 -9.63 22.07
N ASP A 543 6.68 -10.54 21.32
CA ASP A 543 7.36 -11.60 20.56
C ASP A 543 8.23 -11.08 19.41
N GLU A 544 8.08 -9.81 19.06
CA GLU A 544 8.74 -9.21 17.93
C GLU A 544 9.64 -8.04 18.39
N LEU A 545 10.92 -8.10 18.02
CA LEU A 545 11.84 -6.99 18.19
C LEU A 545 11.74 -6.02 17.00
N PRO A 546 11.63 -4.70 17.24
CA PRO A 546 11.71 -3.72 16.16
C PRO A 546 13.09 -3.74 15.51
N ILE A 547 13.16 -3.36 14.23
CA ILE A 547 14.43 -3.24 13.51
C ILE A 547 15.08 -1.91 13.87
N TYR A 548 16.35 -1.96 14.27
CA TYR A 548 17.15 -0.79 14.63
C TYR A 548 18.35 -0.64 13.70
N TYR A 549 18.25 0.31 12.77
CA TYR A 549 19.29 0.57 11.80
C TYR A 549 20.38 1.45 12.42
N THR A 550 21.63 1.00 12.45
CA THR A 550 22.68 1.80 13.10
C THR A 550 24.03 1.57 12.44
N LYS A 551 24.97 2.49 12.65
CA LYS A 551 26.35 2.48 12.15
C LYS A 551 27.16 1.20 12.41
N ASN A 552 26.69 0.35 13.33
CA ASN A 552 27.31 -0.95 13.62
C ASN A 552 26.69 -2.13 12.85
N GLU A 553 25.67 -1.90 12.03
CA GLU A 553 25.05 -2.94 11.21
C GLU A 553 25.97 -3.30 10.04
N LYS A 554 26.43 -4.56 9.98
CA LYS A 554 27.07 -5.09 8.78
C LYS A 554 25.97 -5.38 7.77
N LEU A 555 25.90 -4.55 6.74
CA LEU A 555 25.01 -4.79 5.61
C LEU A 555 25.52 -6.05 4.90
N SER A 556 24.73 -7.12 4.95
CA SER A 556 25.04 -8.33 4.20
C SER A 556 25.04 -7.98 2.72
N ASN A 557 26.16 -8.29 2.04
CA ASN A 557 26.27 -8.21 0.58
C ASN A 557 25.29 -9.13 -0.13
#